data_AF-A0AB34J049-F1
#
_entry.id   AF-A0AB34J049-F1
#
_cell.length_a   1.000
_cell.length_b   1.000
_cell.length_c   1.000
_cell.angle_alpha   90.00
_cell.angle_beta   90.00
_cell.angle_gamma   90.00
#
_symmetry.space_group_name_H-M   'P 1'
#
loop_
_entity.id
_entity.type
_entity.pdbx_description
1 polymer ?
#
loop_
_entity_poly.entity_id
_entity_poly.type
_entity_poly.pdbx_seq_one_letter_code
_entity_poly.pdbx_strand_id
1 'polypeptide(L)'
;MAEMIEVHRLAPAGAARAWAAWTGSWPGHGLRQRVWHDEDVAPLVRRAFPSLAPRILALRSLVERLDIARLAIMYLHGGVYADLDMELRSAPLLRCAVRLRRVILPFEVGRLIGQSILISPPRQPFWRELSARLVRGYNKSCYEPMNTGPDAITRVWNEHYGICGTSRSVAGGADVLIVDGFTQGPVTFHHLTGSWRKGESIARRRGERGCTFVRQHLRLRPRCTLVLNFTFDFARRMKCPGV
;
A
#
# COMPACT_ATOMS: atom_id res chain seq x y z
N MET A 1 15.03 -24.45 -7.08
CA MET A 1 15.31 -23.58 -5.91
C MET A 1 14.08 -22.73 -5.64
N ALA A 2 13.61 -22.64 -4.40
CA ALA A 2 12.44 -21.81 -4.08
C ALA A 2 12.80 -20.32 -4.25
N GLU A 3 12.01 -19.58 -5.02
CA GLU A 3 12.16 -18.13 -5.19
C GLU A 3 12.09 -17.43 -3.83
N MET A 4 13.13 -16.65 -3.52
CA MET A 4 13.21 -15.84 -2.29
C MET A 4 12.43 -14.54 -2.51
N ILE A 5 11.47 -14.26 -1.64
CA ILE A 5 10.61 -13.08 -1.76
C ILE A 5 11.18 -11.97 -0.89
N GLU A 6 11.45 -10.81 -1.48
CA GLU A 6 11.80 -9.61 -0.70
C GLU A 6 10.56 -9.02 -0.02
N VAL A 7 10.67 -8.77 1.28
CA VAL A 7 9.68 -8.08 2.09
C VAL A 7 10.28 -6.75 2.55
N HIS A 8 9.71 -5.65 2.11
CA HIS A 8 10.18 -4.30 2.36
C HIS A 8 9.38 -3.63 3.47
N ARG A 9 10.07 -2.83 4.29
CA ARG A 9 9.47 -2.07 5.39
C ARG A 9 10.10 -0.68 5.48
N LEU A 10 9.32 0.31 5.88
CA LEU A 10 9.86 1.61 6.28
C LEU A 10 9.84 1.68 7.81
N ALA A 11 10.97 2.00 8.43
CA ALA A 11 11.08 2.12 9.87
C ALA A 11 11.96 3.30 10.27
N PRO A 12 11.57 4.08 11.31
CA PRO A 12 12.50 5.00 11.93
C PRO A 12 13.74 4.25 12.43
N ALA A 13 14.90 4.91 12.37
CA ALA A 13 16.12 4.35 12.94
C ALA A 13 15.91 3.96 14.42
N GLY A 14 16.35 2.76 14.81
CA GLY A 14 16.19 2.25 16.18
C GLY A 14 14.80 1.74 16.56
N ALA A 15 13.79 1.80 15.67
CA ALA A 15 12.43 1.36 15.99
C ALA A 15 12.22 -0.17 15.99
N ALA A 16 13.24 -0.97 15.64
CA ALA A 16 13.10 -2.41 15.43
C ALA A 16 12.51 -3.15 16.64
N ARG A 17 12.92 -2.80 17.86
CA ARG A 17 12.45 -3.48 19.09
C ARG A 17 10.97 -3.19 19.38
N ALA A 18 10.49 -1.99 19.07
CA ALA A 18 9.11 -1.58 19.36
C ALA A 18 8.07 -2.37 18.55
N TRP A 19 8.47 -2.90 17.39
CA TRP A 19 7.58 -3.60 16.46
C TRP A 19 7.90 -5.10 16.32
N ALA A 20 8.87 -5.61 17.10
CA ALA A 20 9.37 -6.97 16.99
C ALA A 20 8.28 -8.03 17.15
N ALA A 21 7.25 -7.77 17.95
CA ALA A 21 6.10 -8.66 18.16
C ALA A 21 5.40 -9.04 16.85
N TRP A 22 5.31 -8.10 15.89
CA TRP A 22 4.62 -8.32 14.62
C TRP A 22 5.60 -8.59 13.50
N THR A 23 6.71 -7.82 13.42
CA THR A 23 7.72 -8.02 12.38
C THR A 23 8.45 -9.35 12.50
N GLY A 24 8.47 -9.96 13.70
CA GLY A 24 9.06 -11.27 13.98
C GLY A 24 8.32 -12.47 13.36
N SER A 25 7.08 -12.28 12.90
CA SER A 25 6.32 -13.33 12.19
C SER A 25 6.75 -13.57 10.73
N TRP A 26 7.62 -12.70 10.20
CA TRP A 26 7.98 -12.66 8.78
C TRP A 26 9.33 -13.29 8.39
N PRO A 27 10.40 -13.32 9.21
CA PRO A 27 11.64 -14.01 8.85
C PRO A 27 11.41 -15.51 8.63
N GLY A 28 12.19 -16.11 7.74
CA GLY A 28 12.06 -17.53 7.38
C GLY A 28 11.13 -17.75 6.18
N HIS A 29 10.71 -18.99 5.93
CA HIS A 29 9.73 -19.34 4.88
C HIS A 29 10.09 -18.90 3.45
N GLY A 30 11.38 -18.68 3.19
CA GLY A 30 11.88 -18.12 1.93
C GLY A 30 11.54 -16.64 1.72
N LEU A 31 11.36 -15.88 2.82
CA LEU A 31 11.18 -14.43 2.84
C LEU A 31 12.46 -13.75 3.33
N ARG A 32 12.91 -12.71 2.63
CA ARG A 32 14.06 -11.88 3.00
C ARG A 32 13.58 -10.48 3.34
N GLN A 33 13.84 -10.03 4.56
CA GLN A 33 13.44 -8.68 4.97
C GLN A 33 14.47 -7.63 4.53
N ARG A 34 13.95 -6.49 4.08
CA ARG A 34 14.72 -5.27 3.83
C ARG A 34 14.03 -4.10 4.52
N VAL A 35 14.71 -3.49 5.47
CA VAL A 35 14.24 -2.29 6.16
C VAL A 35 14.86 -1.08 5.48
N TRP A 36 14.04 -0.06 5.27
CA TRP A 36 14.42 1.24 4.76
C TRP A 36 14.20 2.27 5.86
N HIS A 37 15.13 3.20 6.01
CA HIS A 37 15.11 4.23 7.03
C HIS A 37 14.83 5.61 6.42
N ASP A 38 14.72 6.63 7.28
CA ASP A 38 14.32 7.97 6.85
C ASP A 38 15.32 8.56 5.83
N GLU A 39 16.61 8.26 6.00
CA GLU A 39 17.70 8.63 5.09
C GLU A 39 17.56 8.00 3.69
N ASP A 40 16.89 6.85 3.58
CA ASP A 40 16.70 6.16 2.31
C ASP A 40 15.59 6.77 1.46
N VAL A 41 14.67 7.52 2.06
CA VAL A 41 13.46 8.04 1.40
C VAL A 41 13.82 8.94 0.22
N ALA A 42 14.73 9.89 0.41
CA ALA A 42 15.10 10.83 -0.65
C ALA A 42 15.81 10.14 -1.84
N PRO A 43 16.82 9.28 -1.63
CA PRO A 43 17.41 8.47 -2.69
C PRO A 43 16.38 7.57 -3.41
N LEU A 44 15.49 6.91 -2.66
CA LEU A 44 14.44 6.05 -3.22
C LEU A 44 13.53 6.81 -4.18
N VAL A 45 13.01 7.95 -3.73
CA VAL A 45 12.10 8.79 -4.52
C VAL A 45 12.79 9.35 -5.75
N ARG A 46 14.04 9.84 -5.62
CA ARG A 46 14.81 10.37 -6.76
C ARG A 46 15.06 9.29 -7.82
N ARG A 47 15.34 8.05 -7.40
CA ARG A 47 15.57 6.93 -8.32
C ARG A 47 14.28 6.43 -8.98
N ALA A 48 13.18 6.37 -8.23
CA ALA A 48 11.90 5.88 -8.74
C ALA A 48 11.20 6.90 -9.63
N PHE A 49 11.15 8.16 -9.19
CA PHE A 49 10.35 9.23 -9.79
C PHE A 49 11.14 10.54 -9.94
N PRO A 50 12.21 10.59 -10.76
CA PRO A 50 13.12 11.74 -10.82
C PRO A 50 12.42 13.09 -11.03
N SER A 51 11.44 13.16 -11.94
CA SER A 51 10.70 14.39 -12.26
C SER A 51 9.70 14.81 -11.18
N LEU A 52 9.26 13.89 -10.33
CA LEU A 52 8.33 14.18 -9.22
C LEU A 52 9.08 14.45 -7.92
N ALA A 53 10.35 14.05 -7.81
CA ALA A 53 11.11 14.08 -6.57
C ALA A 53 11.13 15.45 -5.88
N PRO A 54 11.33 16.60 -6.57
CA PRO A 54 11.28 17.91 -5.91
C PRO A 54 9.94 18.17 -5.20
N ARG A 55 8.82 17.78 -5.84
CA ARG A 55 7.47 17.97 -5.28
C ARG A 55 7.18 16.99 -4.15
N ILE A 56 7.62 15.74 -4.27
CA ILE A 56 7.45 14.71 -3.23
C ILE A 56 8.24 15.08 -1.97
N LEU A 57 9.49 15.53 -2.12
CA LEU A 57 10.33 15.90 -0.97
C LEU A 57 9.85 17.19 -0.28
N ALA A 58 9.10 18.04 -1.00
CA ALA A 58 8.46 19.23 -0.45
C ALA A 58 7.09 18.98 0.20
N LEU A 59 6.58 17.73 0.21
CA LEU A 59 5.33 17.41 0.92
C LEU A 59 5.47 17.74 2.41
N ARG A 60 4.39 18.25 3.02
CA ARG A 60 4.41 18.83 4.37
C ARG A 60 4.88 17.83 5.43
N SER A 61 4.28 16.66 5.48
CA SER A 61 4.50 15.70 6.58
C SER A 61 5.42 14.55 6.18
N LEU A 62 6.08 13.96 7.17
CA LEU A 62 6.88 12.74 6.97
C LEU A 62 6.02 11.58 6.46
N VAL A 63 4.82 11.40 7.03
CA VAL A 63 3.93 10.32 6.60
C VAL A 63 3.52 10.44 5.13
N GLU A 64 3.27 11.65 4.62
CA GLU A 64 2.97 11.85 3.19
C GLU A 64 4.15 11.45 2.29
N ARG A 65 5.38 11.74 2.73
CA ARG A 65 6.60 11.31 2.02
C ARG A 65 6.79 9.80 2.08
N LEU A 66 6.54 9.19 3.24
CA LEU A 66 6.62 7.73 3.43
C LEU A 66 5.57 7.00 2.59
N ASP A 67 4.34 7.51 2.49
CA ASP A 67 3.29 6.96 1.61
C ASP A 67 3.79 6.83 0.17
N ILE A 68 4.42 7.88 -0.38
CA ILE A 68 4.99 7.83 -1.73
C ILE A 68 6.25 6.95 -1.79
N ALA A 69 7.06 6.90 -0.72
CA ALA A 69 8.23 6.03 -0.64
C ALA A 69 7.85 4.53 -0.72
N ARG A 70 6.72 4.12 -0.12
CA ARG A 70 6.16 2.77 -0.29
C ARG A 70 5.96 2.44 -1.77
N LEU A 71 5.37 3.37 -2.52
CA LEU A 71 5.14 3.21 -3.97
C LEU A 71 6.46 3.19 -4.76
N ALA A 72 7.45 3.99 -4.35
CA ALA A 72 8.79 3.99 -4.96
C ALA A 72 9.49 2.63 -4.76
N ILE A 73 9.39 2.04 -3.57
CA ILE A 73 9.90 0.69 -3.28
C ILE A 73 9.22 -0.33 -4.21
N MET A 74 7.89 -0.31 -4.30
CA MET A 74 7.17 -1.25 -5.17
C MET A 74 7.53 -1.07 -6.66
N TYR A 75 7.75 0.16 -7.12
CA TYR A 75 8.20 0.41 -8.48
C TYR A 75 9.61 -0.12 -8.75
N LEU A 76 10.56 0.06 -7.81
CA LEU A 76 11.95 -0.29 -8.02
C LEU A 76 12.23 -1.79 -7.79
N HIS A 77 11.63 -2.36 -6.76
CA HIS A 77 11.97 -3.68 -6.23
C HIS A 77 10.84 -4.69 -6.37
N GLY A 78 9.58 -4.24 -6.35
CA GLY A 78 8.43 -5.15 -6.30
C GLY A 78 8.43 -5.96 -5.00
N GLY A 79 8.09 -7.24 -5.09
CA GLY A 79 8.01 -8.13 -3.93
C GLY A 79 6.78 -7.83 -3.08
N VAL A 80 6.99 -7.77 -1.77
CA VAL A 80 5.96 -7.43 -0.78
C VAL A 80 6.44 -6.20 -0.01
N TYR A 81 5.58 -5.21 0.17
CA TYR A 81 5.74 -4.18 1.19
C TYR A 81 4.80 -4.48 2.36
N ALA A 82 5.23 -4.27 3.60
CA ALA A 82 4.38 -4.39 4.78
C ALA A 82 4.74 -3.36 5.86
N ASP A 83 3.74 -2.69 6.43
CA ASP A 83 3.88 -1.81 7.59
C ASP A 83 4.39 -2.59 8.81
N LEU A 84 5.01 -1.88 9.76
CA LEU A 84 5.66 -2.48 10.94
C LEU A 84 4.66 -3.17 11.87
N ASP A 85 3.38 -2.83 11.75
CA ASP A 85 2.25 -3.37 12.48
C ASP A 85 1.45 -4.42 11.71
N MET A 86 2.06 -4.98 10.67
CA MET A 86 1.57 -6.14 9.96
C MET A 86 2.16 -7.42 10.52
N GLU A 87 1.29 -8.31 10.99
CA GLU A 87 1.62 -9.69 11.34
C GLU A 87 1.36 -10.63 10.16
N LEU A 88 2.31 -11.51 9.85
CA LEU A 88 2.14 -12.58 8.87
C LEU A 88 1.43 -13.77 9.54
N ARG A 89 0.27 -14.15 9.01
CA ARG A 89 -0.54 -15.27 9.51
C ARG A 89 -0.37 -16.53 8.66
N SER A 90 -0.04 -16.39 7.37
CA SER A 90 0.21 -17.52 6.48
C SER A 90 1.20 -17.19 5.36
N ALA A 91 2.44 -17.68 5.51
CA ALA A 91 3.45 -17.61 4.46
C ALA A 91 3.03 -18.34 3.16
N PRO A 92 2.41 -19.54 3.17
CA PRO A 92 1.94 -20.19 1.95
C PRO A 92 0.95 -19.35 1.15
N LEU A 93 -0.03 -18.72 1.82
CA LEU A 93 -1.00 -17.83 1.17
C LEU A 93 -0.33 -16.58 0.59
N LEU A 94 0.58 -15.96 1.34
CA LEU A 94 1.36 -14.81 0.85
C LEU A 94 2.16 -15.19 -0.41
N ARG A 95 2.86 -16.34 -0.39
CA ARG A 95 3.60 -16.85 -1.55
C ARG A 95 2.68 -17.08 -2.74
N CYS A 96 1.45 -17.54 -2.50
CA CYS A 96 0.48 -17.69 -3.56
C CYS A 96 0.10 -16.34 -4.18
N ALA A 97 -0.17 -15.32 -3.35
CA ALA A 97 -0.45 -13.96 -3.81
C ALA A 97 0.70 -13.39 -4.67
N VAL A 98 1.96 -13.59 -4.24
CA VAL A 98 3.15 -13.14 -4.99
C VAL A 98 3.27 -13.84 -6.35
N ARG A 99 2.98 -15.15 -6.42
CA ARG A 99 3.03 -15.92 -7.67
C ARG A 99 2.03 -15.47 -8.73
N LEU A 100 1.00 -14.70 -8.36
CA LEU A 100 0.05 -14.14 -9.33
C LEU A 100 0.71 -13.12 -10.26
N ARG A 101 1.87 -12.57 -9.88
CA ARG A 101 2.60 -11.52 -10.61
C ARG A 101 1.70 -10.35 -11.00
N ARG A 102 0.77 -10.00 -10.12
CA ARG A 102 -0.16 -8.86 -10.23
C ARG A 102 0.22 -7.75 -9.27
N VAL A 103 -0.26 -6.54 -9.51
CA VAL A 103 -0.31 -5.49 -8.48
C VAL A 103 -1.46 -5.84 -7.55
N ILE A 104 -1.21 -6.02 -6.26
CA ILE A 104 -2.25 -6.34 -5.27
C ILE A 104 -2.28 -5.24 -4.21
N LEU A 105 -3.49 -4.69 -4.02
CA LEU A 105 -3.80 -3.66 -3.05
C LEU A 105 -4.89 -4.19 -2.10
N PRO A 106 -4.76 -4.03 -0.78
CA PRO A 106 -5.77 -4.46 0.15
C PRO A 106 -6.91 -3.46 0.24
N PHE A 107 -8.09 -3.93 0.65
CA PHE A 107 -9.03 -3.08 1.35
C PHE A 107 -8.56 -2.83 2.78
N GLU A 108 -8.80 -1.61 3.24
CA GLU A 108 -8.70 -1.16 4.63
C GLU A 108 -10.11 -0.83 5.15
N VAL A 109 -10.16 -0.21 6.32
CA VAL A 109 -11.37 0.27 6.98
C VAL A 109 -12.33 0.97 6.00
N GLY A 110 -13.55 0.44 5.90
CA GLY A 110 -14.63 1.06 5.14
C GLY A 110 -14.52 0.92 3.61
N ARG A 111 -13.81 -0.10 3.11
CA ARG A 111 -13.55 -0.35 1.68
C ARG A 111 -12.76 0.77 0.99
N LEU A 112 -11.81 1.34 1.71
CA LEU A 112 -10.77 2.16 1.13
C LEU A 112 -9.63 1.29 0.63
N ILE A 113 -8.98 1.68 -0.46
CA ILE A 113 -7.76 1.02 -0.92
C ILE A 113 -6.62 1.38 0.04
N GLY A 114 -6.02 0.35 0.63
CA GLY A 114 -4.93 0.47 1.57
C GLY A 114 -3.55 0.47 0.96
N GLN A 115 -2.59 0.70 1.85
CA GLN A 115 -1.17 0.68 1.55
C GLN A 115 -0.32 0.08 2.68
N SER A 116 -0.96 -0.51 3.70
CA SER A 116 -0.29 -1.20 4.80
C SER A 116 0.42 -2.48 4.34
N ILE A 117 -0.08 -3.08 3.26
CA ILE A 117 0.56 -4.20 2.58
C ILE A 117 0.37 -4.04 1.08
N LEU A 118 1.43 -4.22 0.29
CA LEU A 118 1.41 -4.09 -1.17
C LEU A 118 2.15 -5.27 -1.79
N ILE A 119 1.67 -5.80 -2.91
CA ILE A 119 2.37 -6.87 -3.64
C ILE A 119 2.47 -6.49 -5.10
N SER A 120 3.63 -6.70 -5.72
CA SER A 120 3.82 -6.39 -7.12
C SER A 120 5.08 -7.03 -7.69
N PRO A 121 5.13 -7.37 -8.99
CA PRO A 121 6.40 -7.40 -9.70
C PRO A 121 7.07 -6.00 -9.67
N PRO A 122 8.39 -5.89 -9.85
CA PRO A 122 9.03 -4.60 -10.04
C PRO A 122 8.58 -3.93 -11.34
N ARG A 123 8.84 -2.63 -11.45
CA ARG A 123 8.69 -1.78 -12.64
C ARG A 123 7.27 -1.64 -13.19
N GLN A 124 6.25 -1.91 -12.38
CA GLN A 124 4.86 -1.73 -12.81
C GLN A 124 4.53 -0.24 -13.04
N PRO A 125 4.07 0.14 -14.26
CA PRO A 125 3.71 1.52 -14.58
C PRO A 125 2.69 2.14 -13.64
N PHE A 126 1.81 1.31 -13.07
CA PHE A 126 0.80 1.68 -12.08
C PHE A 126 1.37 2.55 -10.95
N TRP A 127 2.52 2.18 -10.38
CA TRP A 127 3.09 2.90 -9.24
C TRP A 127 3.50 4.32 -9.60
N ARG A 128 4.13 4.50 -10.77
CA ARG A 128 4.54 5.83 -11.27
C ARG A 128 3.33 6.70 -11.60
N GLU A 129 2.31 6.12 -12.22
CA GLU A 129 1.08 6.85 -12.54
C GLU A 129 0.33 7.26 -11.27
N LEU A 130 0.15 6.33 -10.32
CA LEU A 130 -0.47 6.61 -9.03
C LEU A 130 0.28 7.73 -8.31
N SER A 131 1.60 7.65 -8.17
CA SER A 131 2.40 8.71 -7.54
C SER A 131 2.25 10.05 -8.24
N ALA A 132 2.25 10.08 -9.58
CA ALA A 132 2.05 11.33 -10.35
C ALA A 132 0.67 11.95 -10.08
N ARG A 133 -0.39 11.13 -9.98
CA ARG A 133 -1.75 11.59 -9.70
C ARG A 133 -1.90 12.10 -8.26
N LEU A 134 -1.36 11.37 -7.28
CA LEU A 134 -1.35 11.81 -5.87
C LEU A 134 -0.64 13.15 -5.69
N VAL A 135 0.57 13.28 -6.25
CA VAL A 135 1.37 14.52 -6.15
C VAL A 135 0.70 15.68 -6.91
N ARG A 136 0.05 15.42 -8.06
CA ARG A 136 -0.72 16.44 -8.78
C ARG A 136 -1.93 16.92 -7.98
N GLY A 137 -2.63 16.01 -7.32
CA GLY A 137 -3.79 16.33 -6.48
C GLY A 137 -3.46 16.82 -5.07
N TYR A 138 -2.18 17.03 -4.75
CA TYR A 138 -1.75 17.43 -3.42
C TYR A 138 -2.33 18.79 -3.00
N ASN A 139 -2.94 18.83 -1.81
CA ASN A 139 -3.41 20.06 -1.19
C ASN A 139 -2.89 20.15 0.25
N LYS A 140 -1.98 21.09 0.52
CA LYS A 140 -1.40 21.31 1.86
C LYS A 140 -2.43 21.61 2.95
N SER A 141 -3.63 22.09 2.57
CA SER A 141 -4.73 22.36 3.50
C SER A 141 -5.40 21.07 3.98
N CYS A 142 -5.28 19.98 3.21
CA CYS A 142 -5.87 18.68 3.52
C CYS A 142 -5.00 17.78 4.39
N TYR A 143 -5.68 16.81 5.01
CA TYR A 143 -5.06 15.81 5.87
C TYR A 143 -4.39 14.72 5.02
N GLU A 144 -3.43 14.04 5.62
CA GLU A 144 -2.45 13.19 4.93
C GLU A 144 -3.12 12.02 4.18
N PRO A 145 -4.09 11.28 4.75
CA PRO A 145 -4.83 10.25 4.01
C PRO A 145 -5.52 10.74 2.75
N MET A 146 -5.90 12.02 2.66
CA MET A 146 -6.51 12.62 1.47
C MET A 146 -5.52 13.10 0.42
N ASN A 147 -4.27 13.30 0.82
CA ASN A 147 -3.20 13.70 -0.07
C ASN A 147 -2.49 12.50 -0.68
N THR A 148 -2.06 11.54 0.15
CA THR A 148 -1.18 10.44 -0.28
C THR A 148 -1.58 9.07 0.24
N GLY A 149 -2.48 9.00 1.22
CA GLY A 149 -2.89 7.74 1.85
C GLY A 149 -4.18 7.12 1.27
N PRO A 150 -4.87 6.27 2.05
CA PRO A 150 -5.97 5.43 1.55
C PRO A 150 -7.13 6.20 0.91
N ASP A 151 -7.48 7.38 1.43
CA ASP A 151 -8.56 8.18 0.88
C ASP A 151 -8.15 8.74 -0.52
N ALA A 152 -6.91 9.23 -0.64
CA ALA A 152 -6.37 9.72 -1.91
C ALA A 152 -6.28 8.62 -2.98
N ILE A 153 -5.78 7.44 -2.61
CA ILE A 153 -5.66 6.29 -3.52
C ILE A 153 -7.04 5.85 -3.99
N THR A 154 -8.01 5.75 -3.08
CA THR A 154 -9.40 5.39 -3.42
C THR A 154 -10.04 6.41 -4.36
N ARG A 155 -9.80 7.70 -4.11
CA ARG A 155 -10.28 8.78 -4.98
C ARG A 155 -9.70 8.67 -6.38
N VAL A 156 -8.37 8.57 -6.48
CA VAL A 156 -7.65 8.39 -7.76
C VAL A 156 -8.13 7.14 -8.49
N TRP A 157 -8.37 6.04 -7.76
CA TRP A 157 -8.95 4.82 -8.33
C TRP A 157 -10.31 5.06 -8.96
N ASN A 158 -11.24 5.65 -8.20
CA ASN A 158 -12.59 5.93 -8.66
C ASN A 158 -12.63 6.91 -9.85
N GLU A 159 -11.72 7.89 -9.89
CA GLU A 159 -11.63 8.91 -10.93
C GLU A 159 -11.01 8.39 -12.24
N HIS A 160 -10.05 7.48 -12.15
CA HIS A 160 -9.17 7.18 -13.30
C HIS A 160 -9.09 5.71 -13.70
N TYR A 161 -9.31 4.79 -12.77
CA TYR A 161 -9.15 3.37 -13.04
C TYR A 161 -10.52 2.69 -13.24
N GLY A 162 -11.55 3.10 -12.48
CA GLY A 162 -12.98 2.98 -12.81
C GLY A 162 -13.56 1.58 -13.15
N ILE A 163 -14.47 1.11 -12.28
CA ILE A 163 -15.24 -0.16 -12.25
C ILE A 163 -14.38 -1.42 -12.06
N CYS A 164 -14.37 -1.96 -10.83
CA CYS A 164 -13.72 -3.23 -10.54
C CYS A 164 -14.42 -4.38 -11.27
N GLY A 165 -13.63 -5.33 -11.76
CA GLY A 165 -14.11 -6.43 -12.61
C GLY A 165 -13.44 -6.45 -13.97
N THR A 166 -12.92 -5.30 -14.42
CA THR A 166 -11.88 -5.27 -15.44
C THR A 166 -10.55 -5.12 -14.73
N SER A 167 -9.67 -6.10 -14.92
CA SER A 167 -8.26 -5.86 -14.78
C SER A 167 -7.89 -4.75 -15.75
N ARG A 168 -7.88 -3.50 -15.29
CA ARG A 168 -7.30 -2.44 -16.09
C ARG A 168 -5.80 -2.54 -15.91
N SER A 169 -5.17 -3.22 -16.87
CA SER A 169 -3.75 -3.03 -17.11
C SER A 169 -3.55 -1.54 -17.38
N VAL A 170 -2.70 -0.91 -16.57
CA VAL A 170 -2.04 0.31 -17.07
C VAL A 170 -1.26 -0.13 -18.29
N ALA A 171 -1.33 0.61 -19.39
CA ALA A 171 -0.69 0.19 -20.65
C ALA A 171 0.76 -0.27 -20.40
N GLY A 172 1.07 -1.51 -20.77
CA GLY A 172 2.38 -2.13 -20.55
C GLY A 172 2.66 -2.65 -19.13
N GLY A 173 1.63 -2.77 -18.27
CA GLY A 173 1.73 -3.26 -16.89
C GLY A 173 0.85 -4.48 -16.62
N ALA A 174 1.12 -5.14 -15.48
CA ALA A 174 0.30 -6.21 -14.93
C ALA A 174 -1.04 -5.68 -14.43
N ASP A 175 -2.00 -6.59 -14.29
CA ASP A 175 -3.32 -6.27 -13.77
C ASP A 175 -3.24 -5.86 -12.30
N VAL A 176 -4.11 -4.92 -11.93
CA VAL A 176 -4.28 -4.47 -10.54
C VAL A 176 -5.48 -5.18 -9.92
N LEU A 177 -5.24 -5.85 -8.79
CA LEU A 177 -6.23 -6.56 -8.00
C LEU A 177 -6.42 -5.84 -6.67
N ILE A 178 -7.68 -5.56 -6.32
CA ILE A 178 -8.05 -5.08 -4.99
C ILE A 178 -8.65 -6.24 -4.22
N VAL A 179 -8.05 -6.58 -3.08
CA VAL A 179 -8.37 -7.79 -2.32
C VAL A 179 -8.95 -7.45 -0.95
N ASP A 180 -9.97 -8.19 -0.54
CA ASP A 180 -10.56 -8.07 0.79
C ASP A 180 -10.05 -9.18 1.71
N GLY A 181 -10.02 -8.90 3.01
CA GLY A 181 -9.52 -9.82 4.04
C GLY A 181 -8.00 -9.99 4.05
N PHE A 182 -7.24 -9.20 3.28
CA PHE A 182 -5.78 -9.28 3.32
C PHE A 182 -5.20 -8.65 4.58
N THR A 183 -5.79 -7.54 5.04
CA THR A 183 -5.37 -6.77 6.24
C THR A 183 -5.98 -7.28 7.54
N GLN A 184 -7.07 -8.03 7.47
CA GLN A 184 -7.81 -8.57 8.61
C GLN A 184 -8.27 -9.99 8.30
N GLY A 185 -7.33 -10.89 8.01
CA GLY A 185 -7.69 -12.25 7.60
C GLY A 185 -6.54 -13.24 7.64
N PRO A 186 -6.63 -14.34 6.86
CA PRO A 186 -5.75 -15.50 7.03
C PRO A 186 -4.34 -15.28 6.49
N VAL A 187 -4.12 -14.24 5.66
CA VAL A 187 -2.78 -13.94 5.12
C VAL A 187 -1.99 -13.06 6.08
N THR A 188 -2.56 -11.92 6.45
CA THR A 188 -1.95 -10.97 7.39
C THR A 188 -2.98 -10.32 8.30
N PHE A 189 -2.51 -9.74 9.39
CA PHE A 189 -3.32 -8.98 10.35
C PHE A 189 -2.67 -7.61 10.62
N HIS A 190 -3.45 -6.54 10.47
CA HIS A 190 -3.03 -5.15 10.65
C HIS A 190 -3.46 -4.65 12.03
N HIS A 191 -2.50 -4.32 12.90
CA HIS A 191 -2.78 -4.11 14.33
C HIS A 191 -3.19 -2.68 14.68
N LEU A 192 -2.64 -1.65 14.02
CA LEU A 192 -2.95 -0.25 14.35
C LEU A 192 -3.45 0.51 13.13
N THR A 193 -4.25 1.56 13.35
CA THR A 193 -4.63 2.48 12.27
C THR A 193 -4.54 3.92 12.72
N GLY A 194 -3.82 4.74 11.95
CA GLY A 194 -3.72 6.18 12.21
C GLY A 194 -3.03 6.57 13.51
N SER A 195 -2.18 5.70 14.08
CA SER A 195 -1.37 5.94 15.29
C SER A 195 -0.46 7.16 15.18
N TRP A 196 -0.12 7.59 13.97
CA TRP A 196 0.68 8.77 13.68
C TRP A 196 -0.10 10.09 13.70
N ARG A 197 -1.44 10.07 13.76
CA ARG A 197 -2.27 11.27 13.65
C ARG A 197 -2.10 12.17 14.87
N LYS A 198 -1.81 13.45 14.60
CA LYS A 198 -1.71 14.51 15.62
C LYS A 198 -2.89 15.49 15.51
N GLY A 199 -3.03 16.40 16.48
CA GLY A 199 -4.13 17.37 16.53
C GLY A 199 -4.32 18.17 15.23
N GLU A 200 -3.23 18.57 14.56
CA GLU A 200 -3.31 19.28 13.27
C GLU A 200 -3.94 18.44 12.16
N SER A 201 -3.59 17.14 12.07
CA SER A 201 -4.17 16.20 11.10
C SER A 201 -5.68 16.04 11.34
N ILE A 202 -6.09 15.97 12.62
CA ILE A 202 -7.50 15.88 13.03
C ILE A 202 -8.26 17.16 12.64
N ALA A 203 -7.71 18.34 12.94
CA ALA A 203 -8.31 19.63 12.58
C ALA A 203 -8.49 19.76 11.05
N ARG A 204 -7.48 19.37 10.26
CA ARG A 204 -7.57 19.33 8.79
C ARG A 204 -8.69 18.41 8.32
N ARG A 205 -8.80 17.21 8.89
CA ARG A 205 -9.87 16.26 8.56
C ARG A 205 -11.27 16.80 8.86
N ARG A 206 -11.41 17.65 9.87
CA ARG A 206 -12.67 18.33 10.22
C ARG A 206 -12.95 19.57 9.37
N GLY A 207 -12.06 19.93 8.45
CA GLY A 207 -12.19 21.12 7.60
C GLY A 207 -11.76 22.43 8.26
N GLU A 208 -11.35 22.40 9.53
CA GLU A 208 -10.95 23.58 10.33
C GLU A 208 -9.69 24.29 9.79
N ARG A 209 -9.00 23.66 8.83
CA ARG A 209 -7.79 24.18 8.18
C ARG A 209 -7.93 24.30 6.66
N GLY A 210 -9.17 24.42 6.18
CA GLY A 210 -9.47 24.70 4.77
C GLY A 210 -9.50 23.46 3.86
N CYS A 211 -9.52 22.25 4.41
CA CYS A 211 -9.82 21.06 3.62
C CYS A 211 -11.33 20.93 3.46
N THR A 212 -11.85 21.15 2.25
CA THR A 212 -13.29 21.07 1.96
C THR A 212 -13.77 19.65 1.64
N PHE A 213 -12.90 18.65 1.83
CA PHE A 213 -13.22 17.28 1.45
C PHE A 213 -14.13 16.57 2.47
N VAL A 214 -15.20 15.94 1.96
CA VAL A 214 -16.14 15.15 2.75
C VAL A 214 -15.94 13.66 2.45
N ARG A 215 -15.44 12.91 3.44
CA ARG A 215 -15.14 11.47 3.31
C ARG A 215 -16.37 10.58 3.15
N GLN A 216 -17.57 11.04 3.55
CA GLN A 216 -18.77 10.20 3.63
C GLN A 216 -19.17 9.51 2.32
N HIS A 217 -18.71 10.01 1.17
CA HIS A 217 -18.99 9.41 -0.15
C HIS A 217 -17.80 8.70 -0.79
N LEU A 218 -16.66 8.66 -0.11
CA LEU A 218 -15.46 8.01 -0.61
C LEU A 218 -15.44 6.56 -0.17
N ARG A 219 -16.28 5.76 -0.82
CA ARG A 219 -16.15 4.31 -0.83
C ARG A 219 -15.87 3.88 -2.25
N LEU A 220 -15.17 2.76 -2.40
CA LEU A 220 -15.11 2.09 -3.69
C LEU A 220 -16.53 1.80 -4.17
N ARG A 221 -16.86 2.21 -5.40
CA ARG A 221 -18.24 2.15 -5.92
C ARG A 221 -18.74 0.69 -5.97
N PRO A 222 -20.02 0.41 -5.62
CA PRO A 222 -20.54 -0.95 -5.41
C PRO A 222 -20.58 -1.87 -6.64
N ARG A 223 -20.38 -1.38 -7.87
CA ARG A 223 -20.23 -2.22 -9.08
C ARG A 223 -18.88 -2.96 -9.14
N CYS A 224 -18.25 -3.17 -8.00
CA CYS A 224 -16.95 -3.80 -7.83
C CYS A 224 -17.12 -5.23 -7.31
N THR A 225 -17.37 -6.18 -8.22
CA THR A 225 -17.69 -7.58 -7.89
C THR A 225 -16.48 -8.52 -7.98
N LEU A 226 -15.28 -8.02 -8.31
CA LEU A 226 -14.03 -8.77 -8.18
C LEU A 226 -13.32 -8.36 -6.89
N VAL A 227 -14.07 -8.44 -5.79
CA VAL A 227 -13.49 -8.55 -4.46
C VAL A 227 -13.07 -10.01 -4.33
N LEU A 228 -11.78 -10.28 -4.52
CA LEU A 228 -11.26 -11.59 -4.13
C LEU A 228 -11.18 -11.57 -2.61
N ASN A 229 -12.19 -12.16 -1.97
CA ASN A 229 -12.14 -12.49 -0.56
C ASN A 229 -11.02 -13.51 -0.40
N PHE A 230 -9.88 -13.09 0.17
CA PHE A 230 -8.77 -13.98 0.47
C PHE A 230 -9.12 -14.84 1.70
N THR A 231 -10.08 -15.74 1.53
CA THR A 231 -10.40 -16.82 2.49
C THR A 231 -9.63 -18.08 2.10
N PHE A 232 -9.71 -19.14 2.91
CA PHE A 232 -9.18 -20.46 2.53
C PHE A 232 -9.72 -20.95 1.16
N ASP A 233 -10.93 -20.55 0.77
CA ASP A 233 -11.50 -20.89 -0.55
C ASP A 233 -10.79 -20.20 -1.71
N PHE A 234 -10.18 -19.02 -1.50
CA PHE A 234 -9.35 -18.38 -2.51
C PHE A 234 -8.11 -19.23 -2.84
N ALA A 235 -7.47 -19.80 -1.82
CA ALA A 235 -6.30 -20.63 -1.99
C ALA A 235 -6.58 -21.88 -2.82
N ARG A 236 -7.74 -22.50 -2.57
CA ARG A 236 -8.24 -23.64 -3.34
C ARG A 236 -8.52 -23.27 -4.80
N ARG A 237 -9.17 -22.12 -5.05
CA ARG A 237 -9.48 -21.63 -6.41
C ARG A 237 -8.23 -21.30 -7.22
N MET A 238 -7.18 -20.81 -6.57
CA MET A 238 -5.91 -20.44 -7.22
C MET A 238 -4.92 -21.61 -7.34
N LYS A 239 -5.32 -22.83 -6.95
CA LYS A 239 -4.46 -24.03 -6.93
C LYS A 239 -3.11 -23.77 -6.23
N CYS A 240 -3.13 -23.04 -5.12
CA CYS A 240 -1.93 -22.77 -4.33
C CYS A 240 -1.38 -24.09 -3.78
N PRO A 241 -0.17 -24.55 -4.14
CA PRO A 241 0.35 -25.81 -3.61
C PRO A 241 0.60 -25.68 -2.10
N GLY A 242 0.07 -26.62 -1.31
CA GLY A 242 0.29 -26.69 0.15
C GLY A 242 -0.66 -25.83 0.99
N VAL A 243 -1.83 -25.46 0.46
CA VAL A 243 -2.97 -24.90 1.21
C VAL A 243 -4.21 -25.76 0.99
#